data_AF-A0A368XP21-F1
#
_entry.id   AF-A0A368XP21-F1
#
_cell.length_a   1.000
_cell.length_b   1.000
_cell.length_c   1.000
_cell.angle_alpha   90.00
_cell.angle_beta   90.00
_cell.angle_gamma   90.00
#
_symmetry.space_group_name_H-M   'P 1'
#
loop_
_entity.id
_entity.type
_entity.pdbx_description
1 polymer ?
#
loop_
_entity_poly.entity_id
_entity_poly.type
_entity_poly.pdbx_seq_one_letter_code
_entity_poly.pdbx_strand_id
1 'polypeptide(L)'
;MGYIIPVENYQYQQYQQRVSQPARDPFPIERLYPIPHQQPYNDEERVADNRQDNEHRRESEQKRQVTSYVAIKKEADILEPVREKVFSEITGKGQFFKAEV
;
A
#
# COMPACT_ATOMS: atom_id res chain seq x y z
N MET A 1 37.04 36.41 30.26
CA MET A 1 36.09 35.33 30.61
C MET A 1 35.93 34.45 29.38
N GLY A 2 36.69 33.37 29.29
CA GLY A 2 36.69 32.50 28.10
C GLY A 2 35.45 31.62 28.07
N TYR A 3 34.81 31.51 26.91
CA TYR A 3 33.70 30.58 26.69
C TYR A 3 34.28 29.22 26.34
N ILE A 4 34.01 28.20 27.16
CA ILE A 4 34.38 26.82 26.86
C ILE A 4 33.18 26.19 26.16
N ILE A 5 33.34 25.83 24.89
CA ILE A 5 32.30 25.11 24.16
C ILE A 5 32.33 23.64 24.61
N PRO A 6 31.20 23.07 25.08
CA PRO A 6 31.15 21.67 25.45
C PRO A 6 31.37 20.79 24.22
N VAL A 7 32.19 19.76 24.37
CA VAL A 7 32.39 18.73 23.35
C VAL A 7 31.32 17.66 23.56
N GLU A 8 30.44 17.51 22.58
CA GLU A 8 29.37 16.52 22.61
C GLU A 8 29.92 15.11 22.35
N ASN A 9 29.83 14.25 23.37
CA ASN A 9 30.35 12.89 23.34
C ASN A 9 29.28 11.89 22.89
N TYR A 10 28.73 12.09 21.68
CA TYR A 10 27.65 11.25 21.13
C TYR A 10 28.00 9.77 21.08
N GLN A 11 29.27 9.44 20.79
CA GLN A 11 29.74 8.05 20.71
C GLN A 11 29.61 7.32 22.06
N TYR A 12 29.98 7.99 23.15
CA TYR A 12 29.88 7.43 24.50
C TYR A 12 28.42 7.25 24.92
N GLN A 13 27.56 8.22 24.60
CA GLN A 13 26.13 8.12 24.87
C GLN A 13 25.48 6.95 24.12
N GLN A 14 25.83 6.76 22.84
CA GLN A 14 25.32 5.65 22.03
C GLN A 14 25.79 4.30 22.55
N TYR A 15 27.05 4.18 22.98
CA TYR A 15 27.57 2.95 23.57
C TYR A 15 26.86 2.61 24.88
N GLN A 16 26.71 3.61 25.77
CA GLN A 16 26.00 3.44 27.03
C GLN A 16 24.56 2.95 26.79
N GLN A 17 23.85 3.57 25.86
CA GLN A 17 22.49 3.18 25.50
C GLN A 17 22.42 1.73 25.00
N ARG A 18 23.39 1.27 24.20
CA ARG A 18 23.43 -0.12 23.72
C ARG A 18 23.69 -1.12 24.83
N VAL A 19 24.57 -0.80 25.78
CA VAL A 19 24.95 -1.70 26.87
C VAL A 19 23.88 -1.74 27.96
N SER A 20 23.24 -0.61 28.26
CA SER A 20 22.26 -0.52 29.35
C SER A 20 20.86 -0.96 28.93
N GLN A 21 20.56 -1.06 27.64
CA GLN A 21 19.23 -1.44 27.17
C GLN A 21 19.00 -2.96 27.35
N PRO A 22 17.82 -3.36 27.82
CA PRO A 22 17.45 -4.78 27.86
C PRO A 22 17.35 -5.33 26.44
N ALA A 23 17.66 -6.62 26.27
CA ALA A 23 17.55 -7.30 24.98
C ALA A 23 16.11 -7.20 24.47
N ARG A 24 15.92 -6.60 23.29
CA ARG A 24 14.61 -6.48 22.65
C ARG A 24 14.26 -7.79 21.96
N ASP A 25 13.07 -8.30 22.22
CA ASP A 25 12.52 -9.44 21.49
C ASP A 25 12.40 -9.07 19.98
N PRO A 26 13.02 -9.84 19.06
CA PRO A 26 12.89 -9.59 17.62
C PRO A 26 11.45 -9.78 17.10
N PHE A 27 10.61 -10.55 17.81
CA PHE A 27 9.24 -10.84 17.40
C PHE A 27 8.24 -10.51 18.53
N PRO A 28 8.00 -9.22 18.82
CA PRO A 28 7.02 -8.85 19.83
C PRO A 28 5.63 -9.33 19.41
N ILE A 29 5.04 -10.24 20.19
CA ILE A 29 3.66 -10.66 19.99
C ILE A 29 2.76 -9.48 20.36
N GLU A 30 2.08 -8.91 19.36
CA GLU A 30 1.15 -7.81 19.56
C GLU A 30 -0.07 -8.26 20.38
N ARG A 31 -0.55 -7.38 21.27
CA ARG A 31 -1.76 -7.66 22.06
C ARG A 31 -2.98 -7.46 21.17
N LEU A 32 -3.87 -8.44 21.14
CA LEU A 32 -5.16 -8.32 20.47
C LEU A 32 -6.02 -7.28 21.20
N TYR A 33 -6.63 -6.37 20.45
CA TYR A 33 -7.63 -5.45 20.97
C TYR A 33 -9.02 -6.07 20.86
N PRO A 34 -9.85 -6.01 21.93
CA PRO A 34 -11.22 -6.51 21.85
C PRO A 34 -12.01 -5.65 20.86
N ILE A 35 -12.64 -6.30 19.89
CA ILE A 35 -13.54 -5.65 18.93
C ILE A 35 -14.95 -5.63 19.56
N PRO A 36 -15.63 -4.48 19.62
CA PRO A 36 -17.00 -4.42 20.12
C PRO A 36 -17.92 -5.23 19.21
N HIS A 37 -18.67 -6.17 19.79
CA HIS A 37 -19.66 -6.97 19.07
C HIS A 37 -20.87 -6.08 18.73
N GLN A 38 -21.01 -5.68 17.47
CA GLN A 38 -22.20 -4.95 17.02
C GLN A 38 -23.38 -5.92 16.96
N GLN A 39 -24.36 -5.76 17.85
CA GLN A 39 -25.61 -6.51 17.79
C GLN A 39 -26.45 -5.98 16.62
N PRO A 40 -26.79 -6.80 15.61
CA PRO A 40 -27.54 -6.36 14.43
C PRO A 40 -29.06 -6.34 14.70
N TYR A 41 -29.51 -5.81 15.83
CA TYR A 41 -30.95 -5.91 16.19
C TYR A 41 -31.80 -4.75 15.68
N ASN A 42 -31.20 -3.66 15.17
CA ASN A 42 -31.93 -2.46 14.72
C ASN A 42 -31.60 -2.02 13.28
N ASP A 43 -30.86 -2.82 12.52
CA ASP A 43 -30.43 -2.43 11.17
C ASP A 43 -31.50 -2.70 10.10
N GLU A 44 -32.47 -3.59 10.34
CA GLU A 44 -33.46 -3.96 9.32
C GLU A 44 -34.40 -2.80 8.94
N GLU A 45 -34.84 -2.00 9.92
CA GLU A 45 -35.67 -0.81 9.65
C GLU A 45 -34.88 0.33 9.00
N ARG A 46 -33.60 0.50 9.33
CA ARG A 46 -32.73 1.54 8.74
C ARG A 46 -32.23 1.18 7.34
N VAL A 47 -32.10 -0.11 7.03
CA VAL A 47 -31.64 -0.59 5.72
C VAL A 47 -32.77 -0.49 4.67
N ALA A 48 -34.04 -0.57 5.06
CA ALA A 48 -35.17 -0.43 4.13
C ALA A 48 -35.23 0.97 3.50
N ASP A 49 -35.08 2.03 4.31
CA ASP A 49 -35.13 3.43 3.85
C ASP A 49 -33.90 3.80 2.99
N ASN A 50 -32.72 3.25 3.31
CA ASN A 50 -31.47 3.53 2.58
C ASN A 50 -31.30 2.72 1.28
N ARG A 51 -32.16 1.74 0.98
CA ARG A 51 -32.05 0.91 -0.24
C ARG A 51 -32.48 1.67 -1.49
N GLN A 52 -33.55 2.47 -1.42
CA GLN A 52 -34.07 3.20 -2.57
C GLN A 52 -33.08 4.28 -3.08
N ASP A 53 -32.43 5.00 -2.17
CA ASP A 53 -31.43 6.02 -2.55
C ASP A 53 -30.09 5.42 -3.01
N ASN A 54 -29.72 4.22 -2.52
CA ASN A 54 -28.47 3.56 -2.91
C ASN A 54 -28.53 2.87 -4.28
N GLU A 55 -29.70 2.40 -4.72
CA GLU A 55 -29.82 1.73 -6.02
C GLU A 55 -29.51 2.68 -7.19
N HIS A 56 -30.08 3.89 -7.17
CA HIS A 56 -29.79 4.91 -8.18
C HIS A 56 -28.34 5.40 -8.16
N ARG A 57 -27.72 5.49 -6.97
CA ARG A 57 -26.31 5.86 -6.84
C ARG A 57 -25.37 4.77 -7.37
N ARG A 58 -25.63 3.50 -7.06
CA ARG A 58 -24.80 2.36 -7.49
C ARG A 58 -24.82 2.16 -9.01
N GLU A 59 -25.97 2.36 -9.67
CA GLU A 59 -26.05 2.31 -11.13
C GLU A 59 -25.19 3.39 -11.80
N SER A 60 -25.16 4.60 -11.24
CA SER A 60 -24.35 5.70 -11.77
C SER A 60 -22.85 5.49 -11.56
N GLU A 61 -22.45 4.90 -10.42
CA GLU A 61 -21.06 4.60 -10.09
C GLU A 61 -20.52 3.42 -10.91
N GLN A 62 -21.31 2.36 -11.10
CA GLN A 62 -20.93 1.23 -11.96
C GLN A 62 -20.73 1.66 -13.42
N LYS A 63 -21.60 2.51 -13.97
CA LYS A 63 -21.43 3.04 -15.33
C LYS A 63 -20.15 3.85 -15.49
N ARG A 64 -19.71 4.59 -14.47
CA ARG A 64 -18.45 5.36 -14.50
C ARG A 64 -17.20 4.48 -14.43
N GLN A 65 -17.23 3.39 -13.65
CA GLN A 65 -16.09 2.48 -13.50
C GLN A 65 -15.83 1.62 -14.74
N VAL A 66 -16.88 1.22 -15.45
CA VAL A 66 -16.72 0.46 -16.71
C VAL A 66 -16.04 1.32 -17.79
N THR A 67 -16.38 2.60 -17.89
CA THR A 67 -15.78 3.50 -18.89
C THR A 67 -14.29 3.76 -18.62
N SER A 68 -13.89 3.89 -17.36
CA SER A 68 -12.48 4.13 -17.02
C SER A 68 -11.60 2.89 -17.21
N TYR A 69 -12.09 1.69 -16.90
CA TYR A 69 -11.34 0.45 -17.12
C TYR A 69 -11.06 0.17 -18.60
N VAL A 70 -12.03 0.45 -19.48
CA VAL A 70 -11.86 0.30 -20.93
C VAL A 70 -10.87 1.32 -21.50
N ALA A 71 -10.82 2.54 -20.96
CA ALA A 71 -9.83 3.54 -21.35
C ALA A 71 -8.40 3.12 -20.95
N ILE A 72 -8.22 2.65 -19.71
CA ILE A 72 -6.91 2.22 -19.19
C ILE A 72 -6.37 1.00 -19.93
N LYS A 73 -7.24 0.03 -20.27
CA LYS A 73 -6.83 -1.14 -21.07
C LYS A 73 -6.32 -0.77 -22.46
N LYS A 74 -6.99 0.16 -23.15
CA LYS A 74 -6.54 0.62 -24.47
C LYS A 74 -5.16 1.27 -24.41
N GLU A 75 -4.89 2.06 -23.37
CA GLU A 75 -3.56 2.66 -23.19
C GLU A 75 -2.50 1.61 -22.85
N ALA A 76 -2.83 0.61 -22.04
CA ALA A 76 -1.94 -0.49 -21.70
C ALA A 76 -1.56 -1.34 -22.92
N ASP A 77 -2.54 -1.71 -23.76
CA ASP A 77 -2.32 -2.53 -24.97
C ASP A 77 -1.43 -1.80 -26.00
N ILE A 78 -1.53 -0.47 -26.10
CA ILE A 78 -0.69 0.33 -27.00
C ILE A 78 0.77 0.44 -26.48
N LEU A 79 0.94 0.50 -25.16
CA LEU A 79 2.25 0.70 -24.53
C LEU A 79 3.01 -0.62 -24.27
N GLU A 80 2.34 -1.76 -24.33
CA GLU A 80 2.94 -3.08 -24.12
C GLU A 80 4.13 -3.38 -25.05
N PRO A 81 4.01 -3.23 -26.40
CA PRO A 81 5.13 -3.53 -27.30
C PRO A 81 6.30 -2.54 -27.13
N VAL A 82 6.02 -1.30 -26.72
CA VAL A 82 7.06 -0.29 -26.46
C VAL A 82 7.80 -0.60 -25.18
N ARG A 83 7.09 -1.01 -24.12
CA ARG A 83 7.69 -1.41 -22.84
C ARG A 83 8.56 -2.64 -23.01
N GLU A 84 8.08 -3.66 -23.71
CA GLU A 84 8.84 -4.89 -23.96
C GLU A 84 10.15 -4.61 -24.73
N LYS A 85 10.11 -3.70 -25.71
CA LYS A 85 11.30 -3.23 -26.42
C LYS A 85 12.31 -2.53 -25.50
N VAL A 86 11.85 -1.60 -24.66
CA VAL A 86 12.74 -0.88 -23.72
C VAL A 86 13.35 -1.83 -22.68
N PHE A 87 12.57 -2.77 -22.15
CA PHE A 87 13.08 -3.74 -21.17
C PHE A 87 14.09 -4.71 -21.80
N SER A 88 13.87 -5.15 -23.05
CA SER A 88 14.82 -6.03 -23.74
C SER A 88 16.12 -5.30 -24.13
N GLU A 89 16.08 -4.01 -24.43
CA GLU A 89 17.28 -3.19 -24.64
C GLU A 89 18.11 -3.01 -23.35
N ILE A 90 17.45 -2.71 -22.22
CA ILE A 90 18.14 -2.47 -20.94
C ILE A 90 18.67 -3.77 -20.33
N THR A 91 17.87 -4.84 -20.36
CA THR A 91 18.19 -6.10 -19.65
C THR A 91 18.91 -7.13 -20.53
N GLY A 92 18.89 -6.94 -21.85
CA GLY A 92 19.41 -7.92 -22.82
C GLY A 92 18.58 -9.19 -22.95
N LYS A 93 17.49 -9.35 -22.18
CA LYS A 93 16.63 -10.54 -22.21
C LYS A 93 15.59 -10.41 -23.33
N GLY A 94 15.40 -11.47 -24.11
CA GLY A 94 14.39 -11.53 -25.19
C GLY A 94 14.86 -11.02 -26.56
N GLN A 95 16.09 -10.52 -26.71
CA GLN A 95 16.60 -9.97 -27.97
C GLN A 95 16.67 -10.98 -29.13
N PHE A 96 16.86 -12.27 -28.83
CA PHE A 96 17.00 -13.34 -29.83
C PHE A 96 15.92 -14.42 -29.67
N PHE A 97 14.70 -14.04 -29.27
CA PHE A 97 13.60 -15.00 -29.20
C PHE A 97 13.09 -15.32 -30.61
N LYS A 98 13.45 -16.49 -31.13
CA LYS A 98 12.76 -17.12 -32.26
C LYS A 98 11.80 -18.15 -31.70
N ALA A 99 10.51 -17.87 -31.75
CA ALA A 99 9.49 -18.90 -31.59
C ALA A 99 9.44 -19.70 -32.90
N GLU A 100 9.86 -20.96 -32.85
CA GLU A 100 9.49 -21.92 -33.89
C GLU A 100 8.06 -22.40 -33.60
N VAL A 101 7.20 -22.35 -34.61
CA VAL A 101 5.79 -22.78 -34.57
C VAL A 101 5.71 -24.22 -35.03
#